data_AF-K6D8F0-F1
#
_entry.id   AF-K6D8F0-F1
#
_cell.length_a   1.000
_cell.length_b   1.000
_cell.length_c   1.000
_cell.angle_alpha   90.00
_cell.angle_beta   90.00
_cell.angle_gamma   90.00
#
_symmetry.space_group_name_H-M   'P 1'
#
loop_
_entity.id
_entity.type
_entity.pdbx_description
1 polymer ?
#
loop_
_entity_poly.entity_id
_entity_poly.type
_entity_poly.pdbx_seq_one_letter_code
_entity_poly.pdbx_strand_id
1 'polypeptide(L)' 'MFEMYFPDNKLEYIPAFMMVLIFVLLTFLAINQIIKFSKKEEEKARMLEKQIMENKLESHK' A
#
# COMPACT_ATOMS: atom_id res chain seq x y z
N MET A 1 -22.81 -19.21 -22.21
CA MET A 1 -23.37 -18.66 -20.95
C MET A 1 -22.52 -19.27 -19.85
N PHE A 2 -21.82 -18.47 -19.03
CA PHE A 2 -21.11 -19.01 -17.88
C PHE A 2 -22.17 -19.40 -16.85
N GLU A 3 -22.62 -20.65 -16.89
CA GLU A 3 -23.39 -21.24 -15.80
C GLU A 3 -22.47 -21.21 -14.57
N MET A 4 -22.89 -20.52 -13.50
CA MET A 4 -22.17 -20.60 -12.24
C MET A 4 -22.32 -22.03 -11.72
N TYR A 5 -21.31 -22.86 -11.99
CA TYR A 5 -21.18 -24.16 -11.36
C TYR A 5 -20.91 -23.91 -9.88
N PHE A 6 -21.96 -23.95 -9.07
CA PHE A 6 -21.85 -23.96 -7.64
C PHE A 6 -21.65 -25.41 -7.22
N PRO A 7 -20.46 -25.80 -6.72
CA PRO A 7 -20.26 -27.15 -6.27
C PRO A 7 -21.21 -27.50 -5.13
N ASP A 8 -21.85 -28.67 -5.23
CA ASP A 8 -22.76 -29.22 -4.23
C ASP A 8 -22.02 -29.48 -2.90
N ASN A 9 -20.72 -29.79 -2.99
CA ASN A 9 -19.87 -29.97 -1.83
C ASN A 9 -19.12 -28.68 -1.49
N LYS A 10 -19.39 -28.13 -0.30
CA LYS A 10 -18.78 -26.89 0.19
C LYS A 10 -17.25 -26.94 0.29
N LEU A 11 -16.67 -28.14 0.37
CA LEU A 11 -15.22 -28.33 0.43
C LEU A 11 -14.52 -27.89 -0.86
N GLU A 12 -15.22 -27.89 -1.99
CA GLU A 12 -14.66 -27.48 -3.29
C GLU A 12 -14.40 -25.95 -3.36
N TYR A 13 -14.95 -25.15 -2.44
CA TYR A 13 -14.63 -23.71 -2.34
C TYR A 13 -13.36 -23.42 -1.55
N ILE A 14 -12.79 -24.39 -0.82
CA ILE A 14 -11.58 -24.19 -0.01
C ILE A 14 -10.43 -23.59 -0.84
N PRO A 15 -10.11 -24.07 -2.05
CA PRO A 15 -9.05 -23.49 -2.87
C PRO A 15 -9.31 -22.01 -3.21
N ALA A 16 -10.54 -21.65 -3.53
CA ALA A 16 -10.92 -20.27 -3.83
C ALA A 16 -10.80 -19.38 -2.59
N PHE A 17 -11.26 -19.86 -1.43
CA PHE A 17 -11.12 -19.14 -0.17
C PHE A 17 -9.65 -18.92 0.20
N MET A 18 -8.81 -19.95 0.05
CA MET A 18 -7.37 -19.83 0.30
C MET A 18 -6.72 -18.79 -0.61
N MET A 19 -7.11 -18.75 -1.90
CA MET A 19 -6.58 -17.77 -2.84
C MET A 19 -6.94 -16.34 -2.43
N VAL A 20 -8.21 -16.09 -2.09
CA VAL A 20 -8.66 -14.78 -1.62
C VAL A 20 -7.91 -14.39 -0.35
N LEU A 21 -7.75 -15.32 0.58
CA LEU A 21 -7.08 -15.07 1.86
C LEU A 21 -5.61 -14.70 1.65
N ILE A 22 -4.90 -15.39 0.75
CA ILE A 22 -3.53 -15.05 0.36
C ILE A 22 -3.48 -13.63 -0.25
N PHE A 23 -4.37 -13.31 -1.17
CA PHE A 23 -4.42 -11.98 -1.77
C PHE A 23 -4.68 -10.88 -0.74
N VAL A 24 -5.64 -11.08 0.16
CA VAL A 24 -5.93 -10.12 1.23
C VAL A 24 -4.71 -9.88 2.11
N LEU A 25 -4.00 -10.95 2.49
CA LEU A 25 -2.77 -10.84 3.28
C LEU A 25 -1.69 -10.07 2.53
N LEU A 26 -1.47 -10.37 1.24
CA LEU A 26 -0.50 -9.67 0.41
C LEU A 26 -0.86 -8.19 0.23
N THR A 27 -2.13 -7.87 -0.02
CA THR A 27 -2.61 -6.49 -0.14
C THR A 27 -2.40 -5.72 1.16
N PHE A 28 -2.71 -6.32 2.30
CA PHE A 28 -2.47 -5.70 3.60
C PHE A 28 -0.99 -5.37 3.82
N LEU A 29 -0.10 -6.32 3.51
CA LEU A 29 1.35 -6.11 3.60
C LEU A 29 1.83 -5.02 2.64
N ALA A 30 1.35 -5.03 1.39
CA ALA A 30 1.72 -4.05 0.38
C ALA A 30 1.31 -2.63 0.80
N ILE A 31 0.05 -2.45 1.22
CA ILE A 31 -0.46 -1.13 1.67
C ILE A 31 0.35 -0.62 2.85
N ASN A 32 0.63 -1.47 3.84
CA ASN A 32 1.41 -1.08 5.00
C ASN A 32 2.84 -0.63 4.62
N GLN A 33 3.47 -1.34 3.68
CA GLN A 33 4.80 -0.98 3.18
C GLN A 33 4.78 0.35 2.41
N ILE A 34 3.76 0.58 1.57
CA ILE A 34 3.59 1.84 0.83
C ILE A 34 3.43 3.01 1.79
N ILE A 35 2.57 2.89 2.81
CA ILE A 35 2.34 3.96 3.80
C ILE A 35 3.63 4.27 4.56
N LYS A 36 4.36 3.23 5.00
CA LYS A 36 5.63 3.39 5.71
C LYS A 36 6.69 4.08 4.84
N PHE A 37 6.77 3.72 3.57
CA PHE A 37 7.70 4.35 2.63
C PHE A 37 7.32 5.81 2.36
N SER A 38 6.04 6.08 2.11
CA SER A 38 5.53 7.43 1.86
C SER A 38 5.83 8.39 3.01
N LYS A 39 5.64 7.96 4.27
CA LYS A 39 5.97 8.79 5.44
C LYS A 39 7.45 9.16 5.51
N LYS A 40 8.34 8.23 5.14
CA LYS A 40 9.79 8.51 5.10
C LYS A 40 10.16 9.51 4.01
N GLU A 41 9.54 9.39 2.85
CA GLU A 41 9.76 10.34 1.75
C GLU A 41 9.19 11.72 2.08
N GLU A 42 8.01 11.78 2.70
CA GLU A 42 7.41 13.04 3.18
C GLU A 42 8.33 13.76 4.17
N GLU A 43 8.93 13.03 5.11
CA GLU A 43 9.85 13.61 6.08
C GLU A 43 11.10 14.21 5.41
N LYS A 44 11.70 13.48 4.45
CA LYS A 44 12.85 13.97 3.67
C LYS A 44 12.49 15.21 2.87
N ALA A 45 11.33 15.21 2.21
CA ALA A 45 10.85 16.36 1.44
C ALA A 45 10.68 17.59 2.34
N ARG A 46 10.09 17.43 3.53
CA ARG A 46 9.94 18.51 4.51
C ARG A 46 11.28 19.07 4.98
N MET A 47 12.28 18.21 5.21
CA MET A 47 13.63 18.67 5.57
C MET A 47 14.27 19.49 4.43
N LEU A 48 14.11 19.03 3.18
CA LEU A 48 14.63 19.73 2.01
C LEU A 48 13.94 21.10 1.82
N GLU A 49 12.62 21.16 1.93
CA GLU A 49 11.85 22.41 1.87
C GLU A 49 12.34 23.41 2.93
N LYS A 50 12.56 22.94 4.16
CA LYS A 50 13.08 23.78 5.25
C LYS A 50 14.46 24.35 4.92
N GLN A 51 15.38 23.52 4.43
CA GLN A 51 16.72 23.97 4.02
C GLN A 51 16.66 25.02 2.89
N ILE A 52 15.80 24.83 1.90
CA ILE A 52 15.61 25.79 0.81
C ILE A 52 15.08 27.12 1.36
N MET A 53 14.11 27.07 2.28
CA MET A 53 13.52 28.27 2.89
C MET A 53 14.53 29.03 3.74
N GLU A 54 15.34 28.33 4.54
CA GLU A 54 16.42 28.92 5.34
C GLU A 54 17.46 29.59 4.43
N ASN A 55 17.94 28.90 3.40
CA ASN A 55 18.90 29.46 2.45
C ASN A 55 18.34 30.68 1.69
N LYS A 56 17.05 30.69 1.35
CA LYS A 56 16.39 31.83 0.69
C LYS A 56 16.27 33.04 1.62
N LEU A 57 16.02 32.81 2.92
CA LEU A 57 15.95 33.87 3.92
C LEU A 57 17.33 34.51 4.18
N GLU A 58 18.38 33.69 4.28
CA GLU A 58 19.77 34.16 4.41
C GLU A 58 20.24 34.92 3.16
N SER A 59 19.79 34.53 1.97
CA SER A 59 20.10 35.22 0.70
C SER A 59 19.43 36.60 0.54
N HIS A 60 18.44 36.95 1.36
CA HIS A 60 17.70 38.22 1.28
C HIS A 60 17.99 39.17 2.47
N LYS A 61 19.01 38.86 3.27
CA LYS A 61 19.50 39.68 4.37
C LYS A 61 20.80 40.38 3.98
#